data_AF-A0A8J7UBB1-F1
#
_entry.id   AF-A0A8J7UBB1-F1
#
_cell.length_a   1.000
_cell.length_b   1.000
_cell.length_c   1.000
_cell.angle_alpha   90.00
_cell.angle_beta   90.00
_cell.angle_gamma   90.00
#
_symmetry.space_group_name_H-M   'P 1'
#
loop_
_entity.id
_entity.type
_entity.pdbx_description
1 polymer ?
#
loop_
_entity_poly.entity_id
_entity_poly.type
_entity_poly.pdbx_seq_one_letter_code
_entity_poly.pdbx_strand_id
1 'polypeptide(L)'
;MNSAVMMASSIFVFALGFRFYSKFLASKVAKLDDGKTTPAVRLNDGKDYVPTNRWVVFFYHYATIAGAGVLLGPTLAAQYGWLPCILWILAATCLAGGVHDFMVMFLSVRHDGKSIGQVARAEVGRTSLLAVT
;
A
#
# COMPACT_ATOMS: atom_id res chain seq x y z
N MET A 1 19.24 -26.06 -4.50
CA MET A 1 19.06 -24.74 -3.87
C MET A 1 18.19 -24.94 -2.64
N ASN A 2 18.67 -24.62 -1.44
CA ASN A 2 17.92 -24.89 -0.22
C ASN A 2 16.79 -23.85 -0.06
N SER A 3 15.55 -24.31 0.02
CA SER A 3 14.36 -23.45 0.17
C SER A 3 14.44 -22.58 1.42
N ALA A 4 15.07 -23.08 2.49
CA ALA A 4 15.29 -22.32 3.72
C ALA A 4 16.13 -21.05 3.48
N VAL A 5 17.16 -21.13 2.62
CA VAL A 5 18.03 -20.00 2.30
C VAL A 5 17.27 -18.93 1.51
N MET A 6 16.43 -19.35 0.55
CA MET A 6 15.62 -18.43 -0.25
C MET A 6 14.55 -17.72 0.60
N MET A 7 13.96 -18.43 1.56
CA MET A 7 13.01 -17.84 2.50
C MET A 7 13.69 -16.84 3.43
N ALA A 8 14.83 -17.21 3.99
CA ALA A 8 15.61 -16.34 4.87
C ALA A 8 16.07 -15.06 4.14
N SER A 9 16.58 -15.18 2.91
CA SER A 9 16.97 -14.01 2.11
C SER A 9 15.78 -13.10 1.78
N SER A 10 14.61 -13.68 1.50
CA SER A 10 13.41 -12.90 1.19
C SER A 10 12.92 -12.11 2.40
N ILE A 11 12.87 -12.74 3.58
CA ILE A 11 12.53 -12.09 4.85
C ILE A 11 13.50 -10.94 5.13
N PHE A 12 14.80 -11.18 4.90
CA PHE A 12 15.83 -10.15 5.09
C PHE A 12 15.62 -8.93 4.18
N VAL A 13 15.35 -9.16 2.88
CA VAL A 13 15.07 -8.07 1.93
C VAL A 13 13.80 -7.29 2.33
N PHE A 14 12.73 -7.98 2.73
CA PHE A 14 11.52 -7.32 3.22
C PHE A 14 11.75 -6.54 4.51
N ALA A 15 12.57 -7.05 5.44
CA ALA A 15 12.94 -6.34 6.65
C ALA A 15 13.73 -5.06 6.34
N LEU A 16 14.65 -5.10 5.37
CA LEU A 16 15.37 -3.92 4.90
C LEU A 16 14.42 -2.91 4.23
N GLY A 17 13.55 -3.37 3.33
CA GLY A 17 12.55 -2.53 2.69
C GLY A 17 11.65 -1.85 3.71
N PHE A 18 11.14 -2.60 4.68
CA PHE A 18 10.36 -2.05 5.77
C PHE A 18 11.16 -1.04 6.60
N ARG A 19 12.41 -1.32 6.97
CA ARG A 19 13.15 -0.44 7.89
C ARG A 19 13.66 0.86 7.25
N PHE A 20 14.12 0.79 6.00
CA PHE A 20 14.75 1.91 5.32
C PHE A 20 13.77 2.65 4.44
N TYR A 21 13.02 1.92 3.61
CA TYR A 21 12.18 2.52 2.59
C TYR A 21 10.87 3.05 3.17
N SER A 22 10.18 2.30 4.04
CA SER A 22 8.96 2.80 4.69
C SER A 22 9.24 4.04 5.55
N LYS A 23 10.39 4.07 6.25
CA LYS A 23 10.80 5.23 7.04
C LYS A 23 11.09 6.45 6.17
N PHE A 24 11.72 6.25 5.01
CA PHE A 24 11.93 7.32 4.04
C PHE A 24 10.59 7.87 3.52
N LEU A 25 9.66 6.99 3.13
CA LEU A 25 8.31 7.38 2.72
C LEU A 25 7.58 8.17 3.81
N ALA A 26 7.54 7.65 5.04
CA ALA A 26 6.86 8.27 6.17
C ALA A 26 7.41 9.67 6.52
N SER A 27 8.73 9.81 6.56
CA SER A 27 9.38 11.03 7.05
C SER A 27 9.64 12.09 5.98
N LYS A 28 10.05 11.69 4.77
CA LYS A 28 10.43 12.63 3.70
C LYS A 28 9.30 12.91 2.72
N VAL A 29 8.52 11.88 2.35
CA VAL A 29 7.46 12.00 1.33
C VAL A 29 6.13 12.41 1.96
N ALA A 30 5.59 11.57 2.84
CA ALA A 30 4.29 11.82 3.48
C ALA A 30 4.36 12.84 4.63
N LYS A 31 5.54 13.04 5.22
CA LYS A 31 5.74 13.90 6.42
C LYS A 31 4.59 13.68 7.42
N LEU A 32 4.44 12.42 7.84
CA LEU A 32 3.40 12.03 8.79
C LEU A 32 3.52 12.86 10.07
N ASP A 33 2.38 13.32 10.55
CA ASP A 33 2.26 14.20 11.71
C ASP A 33 1.28 13.54 12.69
N ASP A 34 1.82 12.98 13.77
CA ASP A 34 1.06 12.27 14.79
C ASP A 34 0.14 13.22 15.60
N GLY A 35 0.33 14.53 15.49
CA GLY A 35 -0.54 15.54 16.09
C GLY A 35 -1.85 15.76 15.33
N LYS A 36 -1.99 15.22 14.11
CA LYS A 36 -3.21 15.36 13.31
C LYS A 36 -4.17 14.22 13.58
N THR A 37 -5.32 14.58 14.14
CA THR A 37 -6.44 13.65 14.32
C THR A 37 -6.94 13.14 12.97
N THR A 38 -7.15 11.83 12.87
CA THR A 38 -7.73 11.21 11.68
C THR A 38 -9.18 11.68 11.47
N PRO A 39 -9.67 11.69 10.22
CA PRO A 39 -11.05 12.09 9.92
C PRO A 39 -12.10 11.25 10.67
N ALA A 40 -11.79 9.98 10.97
CA ALA A 40 -12.62 9.12 11.80
C ALA A 40 -12.91 9.69 13.20
N VAL A 41 -11.94 10.40 13.81
CA VAL A 41 -12.10 11.04 15.13
C VAL A 41 -12.64 12.46 15.00
N ARG A 42 -12.25 13.19 13.94
CA ARG A 42 -12.65 14.59 13.72
C ARG A 42 -14.11 14.76 13.33
N LEU A 43 -14.64 13.89 12.46
CA LEU A 43 -16.01 13.98 11.94
C LEU A 43 -16.98 13.12 12.77
N ASN A 44 -16.55 11.93 13.19
CA ASN A 44 -17.23 11.03 14.14
C ASN A 44 -18.78 11.02 14.03
N ASP A 45 -19.30 10.79 12.83
CA ASP A 45 -20.73 10.92 12.53
C ASP A 45 -21.54 9.64 12.84
N GLY A 46 -20.87 8.58 13.29
CA GLY A 46 -21.51 7.30 13.62
C GLY A 46 -21.97 6.49 12.40
N LYS A 47 -21.70 6.95 11.18
CA LYS A 47 -22.07 6.28 9.92
C LYS A 47 -20.84 6.07 9.03
N ASP A 48 -20.33 7.14 8.44
CA ASP A 48 -19.20 7.10 7.49
C ASP A 48 -17.85 7.24 8.22
N TYR A 49 -17.84 7.88 9.39
CA TYR A 49 -16.66 8.12 10.21
C TYR A 49 -16.88 7.56 11.61
N VAL A 50 -16.37 6.35 11.85
CA VAL A 50 -16.45 5.68 13.15
C VAL A 50 -15.05 5.30 13.64
N PRO A 51 -14.65 5.74 14.84
CA PRO A 51 -13.37 5.35 15.42
C PRO A 51 -13.35 3.84 15.68
N THR A 52 -12.61 3.12 14.84
CA THR A 52 -12.50 1.65 14.89
C THR A 52 -11.13 1.25 15.40
N ASN A 53 -11.03 0.04 15.98
CA ASN A 53 -9.76 -0.51 16.41
C ASN A 53 -8.78 -0.63 15.22
N ARG A 54 -7.56 -0.12 15.40
CA ARG A 54 -6.46 -0.13 14.41
C ARG A 54 -6.21 -1.51 13.80
N TRP A 55 -6.35 -2.58 14.59
CA TRP A 55 -6.10 -3.95 14.12
C TRP A 55 -7.15 -4.42 13.13
N VAL A 56 -8.42 -4.07 13.38
CA VAL A 56 -9.53 -4.44 12.49
C VAL A 56 -9.37 -3.74 11.14
N VAL A 57 -9.08 -2.44 11.17
CA VAL A 57 -8.85 -1.63 9.97
C VAL A 57 -7.63 -2.13 9.19
N PHE A 58 -6.54 -2.49 9.89
CA PHE A 58 -5.36 -3.08 9.27
C PHE A 58 -5.67 -4.39 8.52
N PHE A 59 -6.35 -5.34 9.17
CA PHE A 59 -6.67 -6.61 8.52
C PHE A 59 -7.64 -6.45 7.37
N TYR A 60 -8.60 -5.52 7.47
CA TYR A 60 -9.50 -5.22 6.38
C TYR A 60 -8.74 -4.70 5.15
N HIS A 61 -7.86 -3.71 5.33
CA HIS A 61 -7.02 -3.20 4.25
C HIS A 61 -6.08 -4.27 3.69
N TYR A 62 -5.46 -5.07 4.55
CA TYR A 62 -4.60 -6.17 4.13
C TYR A 62 -5.35 -7.17 3.25
N ALA A 63 -6.56 -7.57 3.66
CA ALA A 63 -7.40 -8.47 2.88
C ALA A 63 -7.76 -7.89 1.50
N THR A 64 -8.01 -6.59 1.41
CA THR A 64 -8.31 -5.93 0.13
C THR A 64 -7.11 -5.86 -0.82
N ILE A 65 -5.89 -5.77 -0.28
CA ILE A 65 -4.64 -5.69 -1.08
C ILE A 65 -4.21 -7.08 -1.57
N ALA A 66 -4.50 -8.14 -0.81
CA ALA A 66 -4.13 -9.52 -1.13
C ALA A 66 -4.82 -10.11 -2.39
N GLY A 67 -5.43 -9.27 -3.24
CA GLY A 67 -6.16 -9.66 -4.44
C GLY A 67 -5.31 -10.15 -5.62
N ALA A 68 -5.95 -10.25 -6.78
CA ALA A 68 -5.41 -10.88 -7.99
C ALA A 68 -4.09 -10.28 -8.51
N GLY A 69 -3.82 -8.99 -8.24
CA GLY A 69 -2.62 -8.30 -8.72
C GLY A 69 -1.32 -8.93 -8.21
N VAL A 70 -1.32 -9.45 -6.98
CA VAL A 70 -0.14 -10.11 -6.37
C VAL A 70 0.10 -11.49 -7.00
N LEU A 71 -0.92 -12.11 -7.59
CA LEU A 71 -0.81 -13.46 -8.17
C LEU A 71 -0.33 -13.44 -9.63
N LEU A 72 -0.78 -12.46 -10.42
CA LEU A 72 -0.50 -12.43 -11.86
C LEU A 72 0.99 -12.23 -12.18
N GLY A 73 1.64 -11.25 -11.53
CA GLY A 73 3.05 -10.93 -11.78
C GLY A 73 4.01 -12.10 -11.55
N PRO A 74 3.99 -12.74 -10.37
CA PRO A 74 4.83 -13.90 -10.08
C PRO A 74 4.54 -15.10 -10.99
N THR A 75 3.28 -15.31 -11.39
CA THR A 75 2.91 -16.40 -12.30
C THR A 75 3.50 -16.20 -13.69
N LEU A 76 3.51 -14.97 -14.21
CA LEU A 76 4.19 -14.62 -15.45
C LEU A 76 5.71 -14.77 -15.32
N ALA A 77 6.29 -14.31 -14.21
CA ALA A 77 7.72 -14.42 -13.96
C ALA A 77 8.20 -15.88 -13.76
N ALA A 78 7.34 -16.75 -13.22
CA ALA A 78 7.64 -18.17 -13.00
C ALA A 78 7.89 -18.93 -14.30
N GLN A 79 7.35 -18.47 -15.44
CA GLN A 79 7.63 -19.06 -16.75
C GLN A 79 9.12 -18.98 -17.13
N TYR A 80 9.84 -18.00 -16.57
CA TYR A 80 11.28 -17.81 -16.76
C TYR A 80 12.12 -18.51 -15.66
N GLY A 81 11.48 -19.24 -14.74
CA GLY A 81 12.11 -19.98 -13.64
C GLY A 81 11.87 -19.39 -12.25
N TRP A 82 12.41 -20.06 -11.22
CA TRP A 82 12.18 -19.66 -9.82
C TRP A 82 12.91 -18.37 -9.40
N LEU A 83 14.12 -18.15 -9.90
CA LEU A 83 14.88 -16.96 -9.56
C LEU A 83 14.20 -15.65 -10.03
N PRO A 84 13.77 -15.52 -11.31
CA PRO A 84 13.07 -14.31 -11.75
C PRO A 84 11.72 -14.12 -11.03
N CYS A 85 11.03 -15.20 -10.68
CA CYS A 85 9.80 -15.12 -9.87
C CYS A 85 10.05 -14.50 -8.48
N ILE A 86 11.07 -14.99 -7.76
CA ILE A 86 11.41 -14.46 -6.43
C ILE A 86 11.89 -13.01 -6.53
N LEU A 87 12.74 -12.69 -7.50
CA LEU A 87 13.22 -11.31 -7.70
C LEU A 87 12.06 -10.38 -8.03
N TRP A 88 11.11 -10.81 -8.85
CA TRP A 88 9.91 -10.04 -9.15
C TRP A 88 9.09 -9.77 -7.90
N ILE A 89 8.83 -10.79 -7.07
CA ILE A 89 8.11 -10.62 -5.80
C ILE A 89 8.83 -9.60 -4.91
N LEU A 90 10.13 -9.78 -4.69
CA LEU A 90 10.91 -8.90 -3.80
C LEU A 90 10.95 -7.46 -4.30
N ALA A 91 11.21 -7.25 -5.59
CA ALA A 91 11.32 -5.93 -6.18
C ALA A 91 9.95 -5.24 -6.28
N ALA A 92 8.93 -5.94 -6.79
CA ALA A 92 7.60 -5.36 -6.99
C ALA A 92 6.94 -5.00 -5.66
N THR A 93 7.04 -5.84 -4.63
CA THR A 93 6.47 -5.55 -3.31
C THR A 93 7.16 -4.37 -2.65
N CYS A 94 8.50 -4.30 -2.69
CA CYS A 94 9.24 -3.21 -2.04
C CYS A 94 9.09 -1.88 -2.76
N LEU A 95 9.18 -1.85 -4.10
CA LEU A 95 9.27 -0.61 -4.87
C LEU A 95 7.93 -0.10 -5.39
N ALA A 96 7.01 -0.98 -5.77
CA ALA A 96 5.75 -0.60 -6.37
C ALA A 96 4.59 -0.76 -5.40
N GLY A 97 4.32 -1.99 -4.94
CA GLY A 97 3.15 -2.31 -4.12
C GLY A 97 3.11 -1.55 -2.81
N GLY A 98 4.16 -1.66 -1.99
CA GLY A 98 4.21 -1.00 -0.69
C GLY A 98 4.15 0.53 -0.77
N VAL A 99 4.73 1.13 -1.82
CA VAL A 99 4.69 2.58 -2.05
C VAL A 99 3.30 3.02 -2.48
N HIS A 100 2.74 2.31 -3.44
CA HIS A 100 1.43 2.60 -4.00
C HIS A 100 0.39 2.60 -2.89
N ASP A 101 0.31 1.53 -2.10
CA ASP A 101 -0.72 1.39 -1.07
C ASP A 101 -0.52 2.40 0.07
N PHE A 102 0.74 2.68 0.45
CA PHE A 102 1.04 3.72 1.42
C PHE A 102 0.61 5.11 0.95
N MET A 103 0.94 5.48 -0.29
CA MET A 103 0.61 6.79 -0.85
C MET A 103 -0.89 6.96 -1.05
N VAL A 104 -1.57 5.93 -1.54
CA VAL A 104 -3.03 5.89 -1.69
C VAL A 104 -3.71 6.12 -0.35
N MET A 105 -3.30 5.39 0.69
CA MET A 105 -3.88 5.52 2.02
C MET A 105 -3.60 6.91 2.61
N PHE A 106 -2.36 7.40 2.47
CA PHE A 106 -1.98 8.73 2.94
C PHE A 106 -2.81 9.84 2.28
N LEU A 107 -2.96 9.81 0.96
CA LEU A 107 -3.77 10.79 0.22
C LEU A 107 -5.24 10.71 0.63
N SER A 108 -5.81 9.51 0.72
CA SER A 108 -7.21 9.34 1.14
C SER A 108 -7.45 9.96 2.52
N VAL A 109 -6.59 9.67 3.51
CA VAL A 109 -6.71 10.24 4.87
C VAL A 109 -6.60 11.78 4.88
N ARG A 110 -5.79 12.37 3.99
CA ARG A 110 -5.65 13.82 3.86
C ARG A 110 -6.87 14.51 3.23
N HIS A 111 -7.64 13.78 2.42
CA HIS A 111 -8.86 14.28 1.79
C HIS A 111 -10.13 13.71 2.46
N ASP A 112 -10.10 13.54 3.78
CA ASP A 112 -11.23 13.07 4.58
C ASP A 112 -11.73 11.66 4.21
N GLY A 113 -10.83 10.73 3.89
CA GLY A 113 -11.21 9.34 3.59
C GLY A 113 -11.90 9.15 2.23
N LYS A 114 -11.85 10.15 1.35
CA LYS A 114 -12.40 10.05 -0.01
C LYS A 114 -11.64 9.04 -0.86
N SER A 115 -12.33 8.48 -1.85
CA SER A 115 -11.71 7.54 -2.79
C SER A 115 -10.69 8.24 -3.68
N ILE A 116 -9.68 7.51 -4.17
CA ILE A 116 -8.66 8.06 -5.08
C ILE A 116 -9.31 8.74 -6.29
N GLY A 117 -10.37 8.17 -6.86
CA GLY A 117 -11.08 8.77 -7.99
C GLY A 117 -11.71 10.12 -7.66
N GLN A 118 -12.23 10.29 -6.44
CA GLN A 118 -12.77 11.57 -5.98
C GLN A 118 -11.67 12.58 -5.70
N VAL A 119 -10.54 12.14 -5.14
CA VAL A 119 -9.35 12.99 -4.91
C VAL A 119 -8.75 13.44 -6.26
N ALA A 120 -8.56 12.52 -7.20
CA ALA A 120 -8.05 12.80 -8.54
C ALA A 120 -8.98 13.76 -9.33
N ARG A 121 -10.30 13.68 -9.11
CA ARG A 121 -11.25 14.63 -9.70
C ARG A 121 -11.10 16.03 -9.11
N ALA A 122 -10.83 16.14 -7.81
CA ALA A 122 -10.69 17.43 -7.12
C ALA A 122 -9.37 18.12 -7.48
N GLU A 123 -8.27 17.38 -7.61
CA GLU A 123 -6.93 17.93 -7.84
C GLU A 123 -6.55 18.06 -9.32
N VAL A 124 -6.93 17.10 -10.18
CA VAL A 124 -6.50 17.04 -11.61
C VAL A 124 -7.59 17.50 -12.58
N GLY A 125 -8.86 17.50 -12.15
CA GLY A 125 -10.00 17.92 -12.97
C GLY A 125 -10.75 16.76 -13.63
N ARG A 126 -11.78 17.09 -14.44
CA ARG A 126 -12.78 16.13 -14.96
C ARG A 126 -12.23 15.09 -15.95
N THR A 127 -11.07 15.34 -16.54
CA THR A 127 -10.37 14.44 -17.48
C THR A 127 -9.71 13.24 -16.81
N SER A 128 -9.47 13.27 -15.49
CA SER A 128 -8.88 12.11 -14.77
C SER A 128 -9.83 10.92 -14.67
N LEU A 129 -11.15 11.15 -14.79
CA LEU A 129 -12.17 10.09 -14.74
C LEU A 129 -12.09 9.15 -15.95
N LEU A 130 -11.72 9.64 -17.14
CA LEU A 130 -11.57 8.83 -18.35
C LEU A 130 -10.34 7.90 -18.32
N ALA A 131 -9.37 8.15 -17.44
CA ALA A 131 -8.19 7.31 -17.29
C ALA A 131 -8.34 6.23 -16.21
N VAL A 132 -9.37 6.35 -15.36
CA VAL A 132 -9.64 5.45 -14.22
C VAL A 132 -10.85 4.54 -14.49
N THR A 133 -11.65 4.84 -15.53
CA THR A 133 -12.74 3.97 -16.02
C THR A 133 -12.22 3.07 -17.13
#